data_AF-A0A931YH01-F1
#
_entry.id   AF-A0A931YH01-F1
#
_cell.length_a   1.000
_cell.length_b   1.000
_cell.length_c   1.000
_cell.angle_alpha   90.00
_cell.angle_beta   90.00
_cell.angle_gamma   90.00
#
_symmetry.space_group_name_H-M   'P 1'
#
loop_
_entity.id
_entity.type
_entity.pdbx_description
1 polymer ?
#
loop_
_entity_poly.entity_id
_entity_poly.type
_entity_poly.pdbx_seq_one_letter_code
_entity_poly.pdbx_strand_id
1 'polypeptide(L)'
;MRQRLTGWWGIPVALVAMLGLGGFALREGTANHRNPVVGDPPAPWTAHVQKVDEALAERDASAAARAWHEAYMNALGSRRWEGMIEVGDAYLRIGQLSASRQAAEAKARQLYLAALFRARAQDSLDGVLRAAEAFADLGDHEVVRQCVRLADDLAARDPDPQARDRVRAVAERLMGRLLAAEPAADF
;
A
#
# COMPACT_ATOMS: atom_id res chain seq x y z
N MET A 1 54.49 15.79 11.82
CA MET A 1 54.19 16.68 12.97
C MET A 1 53.46 17.92 12.47
N ARG A 2 52.12 17.95 12.58
CA ARG A 2 51.28 19.10 12.94
C ARG A 2 49.80 18.69 12.82
N GLN A 3 49.20 18.44 13.98
CA GLN A 3 47.75 18.33 14.16
C GLN A 3 47.12 19.73 14.14
N ARG A 4 45.91 19.84 13.58
CA ARG A 4 44.88 20.81 14.02
C ARG A 4 43.54 20.07 14.16
N LEU A 5 43.24 19.75 15.42
CA LEU A 5 41.95 19.73 16.14
C LEU A 5 40.70 20.17 15.34
N THR A 6 39.69 19.28 15.14
CA THR A 6 38.40 19.14 15.88
C THR A 6 37.51 20.40 15.90
N GLY A 7 36.20 20.40 15.61
CA GLY A 7 35.22 19.35 15.28
C GLY A 7 33.77 19.91 15.23
N TRP A 8 32.77 19.01 15.12
CA TRP A 8 31.35 19.13 15.60
C TRP A 8 30.44 20.16 14.85
N TRP A 9 29.31 19.86 14.21
CA TRP A 9 28.10 19.05 14.52
C TRP A 9 27.75 18.08 13.35
N GLY A 10 27.25 16.85 13.52
CA GLY A 10 26.54 16.25 14.64
C GLY A 10 25.02 16.25 14.43
N ILE A 11 24.48 15.43 13.53
CA ILE A 11 23.13 14.84 13.71
C ILE A 11 23.19 13.34 13.35
N PRO A 12 22.88 12.45 14.30
CA PRO A 12 22.84 11.00 14.11
C PRO A 12 21.49 10.54 13.49
N VAL A 13 21.52 9.68 12.48
CA VAL A 13 20.34 8.85 12.13
C VAL A 13 20.34 7.67 13.09
N ALA A 14 19.80 7.90 14.28
CA ALA A 14 19.49 6.86 15.25
C ALA A 14 17.97 6.64 15.30
N LEU A 15 17.59 5.37 15.20
CA LEU A 15 16.46 4.75 15.89
C LEU A 15 15.05 5.26 15.56
N VAL A 16 14.37 4.54 14.66
CA VAL A 16 13.00 4.09 14.98
C VAL A 16 13.13 2.66 15.48
N ALA A 17 13.34 2.57 16.79
CA ALA A 17 13.36 1.31 17.53
C ALA A 17 11.98 0.68 17.49
N MET A 18 11.94 -0.50 16.87
CA MET A 18 11.18 -1.65 17.27
C MET A 18 10.97 -1.69 18.80
N LEU A 19 9.71 -1.70 19.27
CA LEU A 19 9.32 -2.44 20.47
C LEU A 19 7.80 -2.62 20.52
N GLY A 20 7.41 -3.84 20.16
CA GLY A 20 6.15 -4.49 20.45
C GLY A 20 6.36 -5.99 20.52
N LEU A 21 7.47 -6.44 21.15
CA LEU A 21 7.64 -7.81 21.60
C LEU A 21 6.83 -7.96 22.88
N GLY A 22 5.57 -8.38 22.72
CA GLY A 22 4.67 -8.71 23.81
C GLY A 22 3.51 -9.53 23.27
N GLY A 23 3.61 -10.85 23.38
CA GLY A 23 2.50 -11.77 23.18
C GLY A 23 2.48 -12.47 21.82
N PHE A 24 3.39 -13.43 21.61
CA PHE A 24 3.15 -14.54 20.68
C PHE A 24 2.12 -15.47 21.32
N ALA A 25 0.87 -15.02 21.38
CA ALA A 25 -0.26 -15.89 21.63
C ALA A 25 -0.56 -16.61 20.31
N LEU A 26 -0.74 -17.93 20.37
CA LEU A 26 -1.29 -18.76 19.31
C LEU A 26 -2.56 -18.08 18.78
N ARG A 27 -2.43 -17.33 17.68
CA ARG A 27 -3.55 -16.74 16.99
C ARG A 27 -4.09 -17.85 16.12
N GLU A 28 -5.15 -18.49 16.59
CA GLU A 28 -5.98 -19.37 15.78
C GLU A 28 -6.28 -18.63 14.48
N GLY A 29 -5.80 -19.21 13.39
CA GLY A 29 -6.00 -18.72 12.04
C GLY A 29 -7.48 -18.72 11.73
N THR A 30 -8.12 -17.58 11.94
CA THR A 30 -9.27 -17.19 11.14
C THR A 30 -8.71 -16.30 10.05
N ALA A 31 -8.47 -16.92 8.89
CA ALA A 31 -8.48 -16.23 7.62
C ALA A 31 -9.85 -15.56 7.51
N ASN A 32 -9.95 -14.32 8.00
CA ASN A 32 -11.14 -13.52 7.83
C ASN A 32 -11.02 -12.86 6.46
N HIS A 33 -11.31 -13.62 5.41
CA HIS A 33 -11.90 -13.06 4.19
C HIS A 33 -13.23 -12.44 4.61
N ARG A 34 -13.18 -11.25 5.24
CA ARG A 34 -14.40 -10.53 5.56
C ARG A 34 -14.91 -9.95 4.25
N ASN A 35 -15.66 -10.79 3.52
CA ASN A 35 -16.73 -10.28 2.70
C ASN A 35 -17.52 -9.33 3.62
N PRO A 36 -17.68 -8.03 3.30
CA PRO A 36 -18.39 -7.12 4.18
C PRO A 36 -19.79 -7.70 4.41
N VAL A 37 -20.02 -8.22 5.62
CA VAL A 37 -21.34 -8.66 6.03
C VAL A 37 -22.21 -7.40 5.97
N VAL A 38 -23.33 -7.48 5.26
CA VAL A 38 -24.34 -6.41 5.22
C VAL A 38 -24.63 -6.00 6.67
N GLY A 39 -24.11 -4.85 7.10
CA GLY A 39 -24.22 -4.35 8.48
C GLY A 39 -22.92 -3.88 9.17
N ASP A 40 -21.73 -4.14 8.62
CA ASP A 40 -20.51 -3.51 9.16
C ASP A 40 -20.55 -1.99 8.89
N PRO A 41 -20.20 -1.14 9.88
CA PRO A 41 -20.10 0.30 9.65
C PRO A 41 -19.03 0.58 8.58
N PRO A 42 -19.23 1.59 7.72
CA PRO A 42 -18.26 1.95 6.68
C PRO A 42 -16.90 2.24 7.32
N ALA A 43 -15.82 1.93 6.58
CA ALA A 43 -14.49 2.16 7.09
C ALA A 43 -14.26 3.65 7.39
N PRO A 44 -13.51 3.99 8.47
CA PRO A 44 -13.47 5.36 9.00
C PRO A 44 -12.85 6.38 8.03
N TRP A 45 -12.08 5.94 7.04
CA TRP A 45 -11.51 6.81 6.00
C TRP A 45 -12.41 7.00 4.78
N THR A 46 -13.38 6.10 4.54
CA THR A 46 -14.14 6.05 3.27
C THR A 46 -14.92 7.34 3.01
N ALA A 47 -15.59 7.88 4.03
CA ALA A 47 -16.31 9.16 3.91
C ALA A 47 -15.38 10.33 3.57
N HIS A 48 -14.13 10.29 4.00
CA HIS A 48 -13.14 11.31 3.68
C HIS A 48 -12.56 11.15 2.28
N VAL A 49 -12.38 9.90 1.80
CA VAL A 49 -12.01 9.62 0.40
C VAL A 49 -13.11 10.12 -0.56
N GLN A 50 -14.39 9.92 -0.22
CA GLN A 50 -15.50 10.47 -1.00
C GLN A 50 -15.45 12.00 -1.09
N LYS A 51 -15.16 12.69 0.01
CA LYS A 51 -14.95 14.15 0.02
C LYS A 51 -13.76 14.60 -0.82
N VAL A 52 -12.72 13.76 -0.96
CA VAL A 52 -11.64 14.04 -1.93
C VAL A 52 -12.22 14.05 -3.33
N ASP A 53 -12.98 13.02 -3.70
CA ASP A 53 -13.54 12.88 -5.05
C ASP A 53 -14.55 14.02 -5.38
N GLU A 54 -15.37 14.42 -4.41
CA GLU A 54 -16.26 15.60 -4.52
C GLU A 54 -15.46 16.89 -4.78
N ALA A 55 -14.42 17.15 -3.99
CA ALA A 55 -13.57 18.33 -4.16
C ALA A 55 -12.80 18.32 -5.49
N LEU A 56 -12.36 17.14 -5.95
CA LEU A 56 -11.73 16.99 -7.27
C LEU A 56 -12.71 17.29 -8.40
N ALA A 57 -13.99 16.90 -8.28
CA ALA A 57 -15.03 17.21 -9.26
C ALA A 57 -15.28 18.74 -9.36
N GLU A 58 -15.18 19.45 -8.25
CA GLU A 58 -15.28 20.91 -8.19
C GLU A 58 -13.96 21.63 -8.55
N ARG A 59 -12.88 20.88 -8.83
CA ARG A 59 -11.52 21.38 -9.02
C ARG A 59 -10.96 22.19 -7.84
N ASP A 60 -11.47 21.95 -6.63
CA ASP A 60 -10.93 22.53 -5.40
C ASP A 60 -9.80 21.65 -4.84
N ALA A 61 -8.58 21.92 -5.32
CA ALA A 61 -7.39 21.21 -4.86
C ALA A 61 -7.12 21.39 -3.35
N SER A 62 -7.53 22.51 -2.76
CA SER A 62 -7.32 22.78 -1.33
C SER A 62 -8.28 21.97 -0.48
N ALA A 63 -9.55 21.88 -0.88
CA ALA A 63 -10.52 20.99 -0.22
C ALA A 63 -10.12 19.52 -0.38
N ALA A 64 -9.67 19.10 -1.57
CA ALA A 64 -9.20 17.74 -1.82
C ALA A 64 -8.01 17.38 -0.91
N ALA A 65 -7.02 18.28 -0.77
CA ALA A 65 -5.87 18.06 0.11
C ALA A 65 -6.26 17.95 1.60
N ARG A 66 -7.19 18.79 2.07
CA ARG A 66 -7.72 18.71 3.45
C ARG A 66 -8.47 17.40 3.68
N ALA A 67 -9.39 17.04 2.80
CA ALA A 67 -10.15 15.80 2.88
C ALA A 67 -9.23 14.57 2.86
N TRP A 68 -8.19 14.60 2.03
CA TRP A 68 -7.19 13.53 1.96
C TRP A 68 -6.41 13.39 3.26
N HIS A 69 -6.04 14.50 3.92
CA HIS A 69 -5.34 14.44 5.21
C HIS A 69 -6.20 13.74 6.27
N GLU A 70 -7.49 14.07 6.35
CA GLU A 70 -8.44 13.41 7.25
C GLU A 70 -8.58 11.91 6.92
N ALA A 71 -8.69 11.56 5.64
CA ALA A 71 -8.73 10.17 5.20
C ALA A 71 -7.46 9.40 5.63
N TYR A 72 -6.30 10.01 5.40
CA TYR A 72 -5.01 9.43 5.77
C TYR A 72 -4.88 9.20 7.28
N MET A 73 -5.26 10.18 8.12
CA MET A 73 -5.19 10.04 9.57
C MET A 73 -6.13 8.94 10.09
N ASN A 74 -7.34 8.84 9.55
CA ASN A 74 -8.29 7.78 9.91
C ASN A 74 -7.80 6.40 9.45
N ALA A 75 -7.28 6.29 8.22
CA ALA A 75 -6.69 5.07 7.70
C ALA A 75 -5.45 4.64 8.51
N LEU A 76 -4.62 5.60 8.92
CA LEU A 76 -3.44 5.36 9.74
C LEU A 76 -3.85 4.80 11.11
N GLY A 77 -4.82 5.43 11.78
CA GLY A 77 -5.32 5.01 13.09
C GLY A 77 -5.99 3.63 13.09
N SER A 78 -6.66 3.26 11.99
CA SER A 78 -7.35 1.96 11.87
C SER A 78 -6.42 0.74 11.86
N ARG A 79 -5.14 0.93 11.48
CA ARG A 79 -4.15 -0.13 11.21
C ARG A 79 -4.57 -1.15 10.15
N ARG A 80 -5.62 -0.88 9.38
CA ARG A 80 -6.09 -1.68 8.25
C ARG A 80 -5.22 -1.42 7.01
N TRP A 81 -5.03 -2.43 6.18
CA TRP A 81 -4.21 -2.29 4.96
C TRP A 81 -5.01 -1.57 3.87
N GLU A 82 -6.32 -1.81 3.81
CA GLU A 82 -7.26 -1.26 2.83
C GLU A 82 -7.18 0.26 2.78
N GLY A 83 -7.20 0.90 3.96
CA GLY A 83 -7.15 2.36 4.04
C GLY A 83 -5.84 2.95 3.51
N MET A 84 -4.72 2.22 3.58
CA MET A 84 -3.46 2.71 3.00
C MET A 84 -3.49 2.64 1.46
N ILE A 85 -4.15 1.64 0.87
CA ILE A 85 -4.36 1.57 -0.58
C ILE A 85 -5.30 2.71 -1.01
N GLU A 86 -6.48 2.82 -0.40
CA GLU A 86 -7.48 3.81 -0.80
C GLU A 86 -6.98 5.26 -0.71
N VAL A 87 -6.22 5.60 0.34
CA VAL A 87 -5.62 6.94 0.45
C VAL A 87 -4.43 7.14 -0.49
N GLY A 88 -3.74 6.07 -0.90
CA GLY A 88 -2.75 6.10 -1.97
C GLY A 88 -3.40 6.43 -3.31
N ASP A 89 -4.48 5.73 -3.65
CA ASP A 89 -5.25 5.94 -4.88
C ASP A 89 -5.83 7.36 -4.93
N ALA A 90 -6.37 7.85 -3.80
CA ALA A 90 -6.88 9.21 -3.69
C ALA A 90 -5.77 10.26 -3.92
N TYR A 91 -4.55 10.00 -3.43
CA TYR A 91 -3.42 10.92 -3.64
C TYR A 91 -2.96 10.96 -5.11
N LEU A 92 -3.01 9.82 -5.81
CA LEU A 92 -2.75 9.77 -7.25
C LEU A 92 -3.75 10.64 -8.02
N ARG A 93 -5.05 10.56 -7.67
CA ARG A 93 -6.09 11.40 -8.28
C ARG A 93 -5.85 12.90 -8.06
N ILE A 94 -5.41 13.29 -6.86
CA ILE A 94 -4.98 14.68 -6.58
C ILE A 94 -3.77 15.08 -7.44
N GLY A 95 -2.79 14.18 -7.60
CA GLY A 95 -1.60 14.39 -8.41
C GLY A 95 -1.89 14.62 -9.90
N GLN A 96 -2.93 13.97 -10.43
CA GLN A 96 -3.36 14.12 -11.82
C GLN A 96 -3.88 15.53 -12.13
N LEU A 97 -4.50 16.21 -11.15
CA LEU A 97 -4.94 17.60 -11.32
C LEU A 97 -3.82 18.63 -11.14
N SER A 98 -2.77 18.31 -10.37
CA SER A 98 -1.81 19.30 -9.84
C SER A 98 -0.45 19.37 -10.59
N ALA A 99 -0.36 18.82 -11.80
CA ALA A 99 0.87 18.77 -12.62
C ALA A 99 2.11 18.15 -11.92
N SER A 100 1.93 17.48 -10.78
CA SER A 100 2.99 16.91 -9.95
C SER A 100 2.85 15.39 -9.82
N ARG A 101 2.78 14.72 -10.97
CA ARG A 101 2.57 13.28 -11.06
C ARG A 101 3.65 12.48 -10.31
N GLN A 102 4.91 12.83 -10.48
CA GLN A 102 6.03 12.11 -9.85
C GLN A 102 5.97 12.17 -8.31
N ALA A 103 5.61 13.31 -7.73
CA ALA A 103 5.46 13.43 -6.29
C ALA A 103 4.28 12.60 -5.77
N ALA A 104 3.18 12.56 -6.53
CA ALA A 104 2.02 11.74 -6.20
C ALA A 104 2.36 10.24 -6.25
N GLU A 105 3.05 9.78 -7.28
CA GLU A 105 3.51 8.38 -7.40
C GLU A 105 4.48 7.99 -6.28
N ALA A 106 5.41 8.88 -5.91
CA ALA A 106 6.32 8.64 -4.78
C ALA A 106 5.55 8.46 -3.46
N LYS A 107 4.54 9.28 -3.21
CA LYS A 107 3.70 9.18 -2.02
C LYS A 107 2.81 7.94 -2.03
N ALA A 108 2.18 7.62 -3.17
CA ALA A 108 1.36 6.42 -3.32
C ALA A 108 2.18 5.16 -3.05
N ARG A 109 3.41 5.08 -3.60
CA ARG A 109 4.35 3.98 -3.33
C ARG A 109 4.63 3.78 -1.85
N GLN A 110 4.82 4.86 -1.08
CA GLN A 110 5.00 4.76 0.37
C GLN A 110 3.77 4.16 1.07
N LEU A 111 2.57 4.57 0.64
CA LEU A 111 1.32 4.11 1.21
C LEU A 111 1.03 2.65 0.85
N TYR A 112 1.31 2.23 -0.39
CA TYR A 112 1.22 0.84 -0.80
C TYR A 112 2.23 -0.06 -0.08
N LEU A 113 3.44 0.43 0.22
CA LEU A 113 4.38 -0.31 1.07
C LEU A 113 3.82 -0.49 2.49
N ALA A 114 3.23 0.55 3.07
CA ALA A 114 2.56 0.45 4.37
C ALA A 114 1.39 -0.55 4.34
N ALA A 115 0.62 -0.58 3.24
CA ALA A 115 -0.45 -1.55 3.02
C ALA A 115 0.11 -2.98 2.97
N LEU A 116 1.15 -3.23 2.17
CA LEU A 116 1.78 -4.54 2.01
C LEU A 116 2.31 -5.09 3.34
N PHE A 117 3.00 -4.26 4.14
CA PHE A 117 3.50 -4.69 5.45
C PHE A 117 2.36 -5.03 6.41
N ARG A 118 1.26 -4.26 6.41
CA ARG A 118 0.07 -4.55 7.22
C ARG A 118 -0.62 -5.83 6.75
N ALA A 119 -0.83 -6.00 5.46
CA ALA A 119 -1.45 -7.19 4.88
C ALA A 119 -0.64 -8.45 5.23
N ARG A 120 0.69 -8.40 5.10
CA ARG A 120 1.58 -9.48 5.53
C ARG A 120 1.47 -9.76 7.03
N ALA A 121 1.48 -8.74 7.88
CA ALA A 121 1.35 -8.92 9.33
C ALA A 121 -0.01 -9.48 9.76
N GLN A 122 -1.02 -9.37 8.89
CA GLN A 122 -2.37 -9.89 9.10
C GLN A 122 -2.59 -11.24 8.39
N ASP A 123 -1.55 -11.83 7.78
CA ASP A 123 -1.61 -13.01 6.91
C ASP A 123 -2.72 -12.91 5.84
N SER A 124 -2.94 -11.69 5.33
CA SER A 124 -3.99 -11.39 4.36
C SER A 124 -3.49 -11.60 2.94
N LEU A 125 -3.86 -12.74 2.33
CA LEU A 125 -3.61 -13.01 0.93
C LEU A 125 -4.22 -11.92 0.03
N ASP A 126 -5.46 -11.54 0.30
CA ASP A 126 -6.17 -10.50 -0.44
C ASP A 126 -5.42 -9.15 -0.39
N GLY A 127 -5.00 -8.73 0.79
CA GLY A 127 -4.24 -7.49 0.95
C GLY A 127 -2.90 -7.49 0.21
N VAL A 128 -2.19 -8.64 0.17
CA VAL A 128 -0.94 -8.77 -0.60
C VAL A 128 -1.21 -8.66 -2.10
N LEU A 129 -2.26 -9.32 -2.60
CA LEU A 129 -2.63 -9.25 -4.01
C LEU A 129 -3.11 -7.84 -4.42
N ARG A 130 -3.90 -7.17 -3.58
CA ARG A 130 -4.33 -5.78 -3.83
C ARG A 130 -3.17 -4.79 -3.81
N ALA A 131 -2.18 -4.99 -2.93
CA ALA A 131 -0.95 -4.19 -2.97
C ALA A 131 -0.13 -4.46 -4.26
N ALA A 132 -0.08 -5.72 -4.72
CA ALA A 132 0.59 -6.07 -5.97
C ALA A 132 -0.03 -5.36 -7.19
N GLU A 133 -1.36 -5.30 -7.26
CA GLU A 133 -2.08 -4.55 -8.28
C GLU A 133 -1.73 -3.06 -8.24
N ALA A 134 -1.74 -2.46 -7.05
CA ALA A 134 -1.41 -1.05 -6.87
C ALA A 134 0.03 -0.71 -7.31
N PHE A 135 1.01 -1.59 -7.01
CA PHE A 135 2.38 -1.44 -7.51
C PHE A 135 2.49 -1.66 -9.02
N ALA A 136 1.71 -2.58 -9.60
CA ALA A 136 1.69 -2.79 -11.03
C ALA A 136 1.14 -1.57 -11.78
N ASP A 137 0.16 -0.87 -11.21
CA ASP A 137 -0.37 0.38 -11.76
C ASP A 137 0.68 1.52 -11.74
N LEU A 138 1.66 1.46 -10.84
CA LEU A 138 2.81 2.36 -10.80
C LEU A 138 3.99 1.92 -11.69
N GLY A 139 3.93 0.73 -12.30
CA GLY A 139 5.05 0.15 -13.06
C GLY A 139 6.18 -0.40 -12.19
N ASP A 140 5.95 -0.70 -10.91
CA ASP A 140 6.97 -1.18 -9.98
C ASP A 140 7.20 -2.71 -10.13
N HIS A 141 7.70 -3.13 -11.30
CA HIS A 141 7.82 -4.54 -11.72
C HIS A 141 8.51 -5.46 -10.68
N GLU A 142 9.60 -5.00 -10.07
CA GLU A 142 10.31 -5.79 -9.06
C GLU A 142 9.51 -6.00 -7.78
N VAL A 143 8.76 -4.98 -7.37
CA VAL A 143 7.90 -5.06 -6.17
C VAL A 143 6.75 -6.01 -6.45
N VAL A 144 6.15 -5.96 -7.65
CA VAL A 144 5.10 -6.90 -8.06
C VAL A 144 5.60 -8.35 -7.99
N ARG A 145 6.80 -8.63 -8.51
CA ARG A 145 7.42 -9.98 -8.42
C ARG A 145 7.59 -10.44 -6.97
N GLN A 146 7.97 -9.53 -6.07
CA GLN A 146 8.08 -9.85 -4.64
C GLN A 146 6.71 -10.14 -4.03
N CYS A 147 5.70 -9.32 -4.30
CA CYS A 147 4.34 -9.54 -3.80
C CYS A 147 3.78 -10.89 -4.26
N VAL A 148 4.01 -11.30 -5.52
CA VAL A 148 3.58 -12.62 -6.03
C VAL A 148 4.23 -13.76 -5.23
N ARG A 149 5.54 -13.70 -4.98
CA ARG A 149 6.21 -14.71 -4.13
C ARG A 149 5.62 -14.78 -2.73
N LEU A 150 5.32 -13.62 -2.14
CA LEU A 150 4.67 -13.57 -0.82
C LEU A 150 3.26 -14.16 -0.84
N ALA A 151 2.51 -13.91 -1.91
CA ALA A 151 1.18 -14.46 -2.10
C ALA A 151 1.22 -15.99 -2.29
N ASP A 152 2.21 -16.51 -3.02
CA ASP A 152 2.44 -17.96 -3.16
C ASP A 152 2.72 -18.61 -1.79
N ASP A 153 3.59 -18.01 -0.98
CA ASP A 153 3.90 -18.49 0.38
C ASP A 153 2.66 -18.49 1.29
N LEU A 154 1.78 -17.50 1.16
CA LEU A 154 0.52 -17.44 1.91
C LEU A 154 -0.48 -18.49 1.40
N ALA A 155 -0.70 -18.58 0.08
CA ALA A 155 -1.60 -19.55 -0.52
C ALA A 155 -1.15 -21.00 -0.32
N ALA A 156 0.15 -21.26 -0.14
CA ALA A 156 0.66 -22.57 0.21
C ALA A 156 0.17 -23.05 1.58
N ARG A 157 -0.08 -22.12 2.51
CA ARG A 157 -0.50 -22.34 3.89
C ARG A 157 -2.00 -22.09 4.11
N ASP A 158 -2.69 -21.56 3.11
CA ASP A 158 -4.12 -21.27 3.18
C ASP A 158 -4.94 -22.57 3.13
N PRO A 159 -5.92 -22.77 4.04
CA PRO A 159 -6.84 -23.90 3.98
C PRO A 159 -7.72 -23.92 2.73
N ASP A 160 -7.95 -22.77 2.09
CA ASP A 160 -8.74 -22.66 0.86
C ASP A 160 -8.00 -23.30 -0.33
N PRO A 161 -8.53 -24.39 -0.91
CA PRO A 161 -7.93 -25.02 -2.07
C PRO A 161 -7.81 -24.09 -3.29
N GLN A 162 -8.67 -23.07 -3.38
CA GLN A 162 -8.69 -22.10 -4.49
C GLN A 162 -7.65 -20.97 -4.32
N ALA A 163 -7.01 -20.84 -3.16
CA ALA A 163 -6.06 -19.76 -2.91
C ALA A 163 -4.90 -19.76 -3.92
N ARG A 164 -4.37 -20.93 -4.26
CA ARG A 164 -3.26 -21.06 -5.23
C ARG A 164 -3.69 -20.70 -6.65
N ASP A 165 -4.90 -21.10 -7.05
CA ASP A 165 -5.44 -20.76 -8.37
C ASP A 165 -5.70 -19.26 -8.50
N ARG A 166 -6.18 -18.62 -7.41
CA ARG A 166 -6.32 -17.16 -7.35
C ARG A 166 -4.98 -16.45 -7.51
N VAL A 167 -3.94 -16.88 -6.78
CA VAL A 167 -2.60 -16.29 -6.92
C VAL A 167 -2.08 -16.44 -8.34
N ARG A 168 -2.20 -17.63 -8.93
CA ARG A 168 -1.78 -17.88 -10.31
C ARG A 168 -2.49 -16.96 -11.31
N ALA A 169 -3.82 -16.87 -11.23
CA ALA A 169 -4.61 -16.03 -12.13
C ALA A 169 -4.25 -14.53 -12.00
N VAL A 170 -3.99 -14.06 -10.78
CA VAL A 170 -3.53 -12.68 -10.56
C VAL A 170 -2.12 -12.48 -11.08
N ALA A 171 -1.20 -13.40 -10.78
CA ALA A 171 0.19 -13.32 -11.23
C ALA A 171 0.30 -13.29 -12.77
N GLU A 172 -0.43 -14.18 -13.46
CA GLU A 172 -0.49 -14.21 -14.93
C GLU A 172 -1.00 -12.88 -15.50
N ARG A 173 -2.09 -12.35 -14.94
CA ARG A 173 -2.64 -11.06 -15.35
C ARG A 173 -1.62 -9.93 -15.14
N LEU A 174 -1.00 -9.87 -13.96
CA LEU A 174 -0.03 -8.81 -13.64
C LEU A 174 1.21 -8.92 -14.52
N MET A 175 1.80 -10.11 -14.66
CA MET A 175 2.97 -10.31 -15.52
C MET A 175 2.67 -9.99 -16.99
N GLY A 176 1.50 -10.38 -17.50
CA GLY A 176 1.06 -10.02 -18.85
C GLY A 176 0.96 -8.51 -19.06
N ARG A 177 0.41 -7.78 -18.07
CA ARG A 177 0.35 -6.31 -18.09
C ARG A 177 1.74 -5.67 -18.09
N LEU A 178 2.65 -6.20 -17.29
CA LEU A 178 4.02 -5.70 -17.18
C LEU A 178 4.79 -5.89 -18.49
N LEU A 179 4.61 -7.04 -19.17
CA LEU A 179 5.21 -7.31 -20.47
C LEU A 179 4.64 -6.43 -21.58
N ALA A 180 3.33 -6.14 -21.54
CA ALA A 180 2.69 -5.25 -22.52
C ALA A 180 3.08 -3.77 -22.35
N ALA A 181 3.58 -3.38 -21.17
CA ALA A 181 4.01 -2.02 -20.87
C ALA A 181 5.46 -1.74 -21.27
N GLU A 182 6.28 -2.76 -21.54
CA GLU A 182 7.61 -2.55 -22.13
C GLU A 182 7.44 -2.09 -23.59
N PRO A 183 7.92 -0.89 -23.97
CA PRO A 183 7.91 -0.51 -25.37
C PRO A 183 8.78 -1.49 -26.14
N ALA A 184 8.28 -1.97 -27.28
CA ALA A 184 9.11 -2.69 -28.24
C ALA A 184 10.36 -1.84 -28.47
N ALA A 185 11.51 -2.34 -28.03
CA ALA A 185 12.78 -1.72 -28.35
C ALA A 185 12.94 -1.83 -29.85
N ASP A 186 12.54 -0.78 -30.58
CA ASP A 186 12.91 -0.59 -31.96
C ASP A 186 14.45 -0.53 -31.99
N PHE A 187 15.05 -1.61 -32.46
CA PHE A 187 16.46 -1.71 -32.84
C PHE A 187 16.63 -1.25 -34.28
#